data_AF-A0AAX2E2A0-F1
#
_entry.id   AF-A0AAX2E2A0-F1
#
_cell.length_a   1.000
_cell.length_b   1.000
_cell.length_c   1.000
_cell.angle_alpha   90.00
_cell.angle_beta   90.00
_cell.angle_gamma   90.00
#
_symmetry.space_group_name_H-M   'P 1'
#
loop_
_entity.id
_entity.type
_entity.pdbx_description
1 polymer ?
#
loop_
_entity_poly.entity_id
_entity_poly.type
_entity_poly.pdbx_seq_one_letter_code
_entity_poly.pdbx_strand_id
1 'polypeptide(L)'
;MKLRLLGLAMAAVVSLPLAAQAQMLQPGLWELTTSNMKVDDQSLPDLSLILGQLQQQLTPEQRAQLEKQGVTMGGKGIRVCLTPEQVKSDTIPLQDPQSGCRQEVTDRTSNQWKFRFSCPKAQGSGVAKFLSDREFTTNVIGTFNATGFQQKGSMDTRAVWLGQDCGTVKPRA
;
A
#
# COMPACT_ATOMS: atom_id res chain seq x y z
N MET A 1 -8.19 -73.89 -16.44
CA MET A 1 -8.48 -72.88 -15.39
C MET A 1 -7.34 -71.88 -15.41
N LYS A 2 -7.57 -70.63 -15.86
CA LYS A 2 -7.64 -69.40 -15.03
C LYS A 2 -6.44 -69.31 -14.06
N LEU A 3 -5.56 -68.30 -14.07
CA LEU A 3 -5.89 -66.88 -14.00
C LEU A 3 -4.67 -66.00 -14.37
N ARG A 4 -4.94 -64.92 -15.12
CA ARG A 4 -4.05 -63.79 -15.42
C ARG A 4 -3.78 -62.96 -14.16
N LEU A 5 -2.60 -62.34 -14.03
CA LEU A 5 -2.46 -61.05 -13.35
C LEU A 5 -1.23 -60.28 -13.89
N LEU A 6 -1.50 -59.33 -14.80
CA LEU A 6 -0.66 -58.15 -15.00
C LEU A 6 -0.81 -57.27 -13.74
N GLY A 7 0.28 -57.05 -13.01
CA GLY A 7 0.35 -56.05 -11.94
C GLY A 7 0.93 -54.75 -12.48
N LEU A 8 0.06 -53.85 -12.93
CA LEU A 8 0.39 -52.47 -13.32
C LEU A 8 0.76 -51.68 -12.05
N ALA A 9 2.01 -51.26 -11.91
CA ALA A 9 2.44 -50.37 -10.83
C ALA A 9 1.88 -48.96 -11.07
N MET A 10 0.83 -48.60 -10.32
CA MET A 10 0.21 -47.28 -10.37
C MET A 10 0.97 -46.34 -9.43
N ALA A 11 1.88 -45.52 -9.98
CA ALA A 11 2.55 -44.45 -9.24
C ALA A 11 1.55 -43.32 -8.97
N ALA A 12 1.05 -43.23 -7.74
CA ALA A 12 0.22 -42.13 -7.27
C ALA A 12 1.09 -40.87 -7.11
N VAL A 13 1.01 -39.96 -8.07
CA VAL A 13 1.53 -38.59 -7.93
C VAL A 13 0.63 -37.87 -6.92
N VAL A 14 1.11 -37.72 -5.69
CA VAL A 14 0.47 -36.88 -4.68
C VAL A 14 0.72 -35.42 -5.08
N SER A 15 -0.21 -34.83 -5.81
CA SER A 15 -0.28 -33.39 -6.00
C SER A 15 -0.73 -32.76 -4.68
N LEU A 16 0.23 -32.32 -3.88
CA LEU A 16 -0.02 -31.44 -2.74
C LEU A 16 -0.69 -30.16 -3.27
N PRO A 17 -1.91 -29.81 -2.83
CA PRO A 17 -2.47 -28.52 -3.17
C PRO A 17 -1.60 -27.47 -2.48
N LEU A 18 -0.95 -26.59 -3.25
CA LEU A 18 -0.45 -25.35 -2.68
C LEU A 18 -1.67 -24.62 -2.12
N ALA A 19 -1.78 -24.57 -0.80
CA ALA A 19 -2.67 -23.65 -0.13
C ALA A 19 -2.24 -22.24 -0.56
N ALA A 20 -2.93 -21.69 -1.57
CA ALA A 20 -2.83 -20.29 -1.91
C ALA A 20 -3.28 -19.52 -0.67
N GLN A 21 -2.32 -19.04 0.12
CA GLN A 21 -2.60 -18.06 1.15
C GLN A 21 -3.30 -16.90 0.43
N ALA A 22 -4.54 -16.61 0.81
CA ALA A 22 -5.29 -15.50 0.24
C ALA A 22 -4.51 -14.21 0.54
N GLN A 23 -3.73 -13.77 -0.45
CA GLN A 23 -2.84 -12.64 -0.31
C GLN A 23 -3.68 -11.36 -0.36
N MET A 24 -3.61 -10.56 0.71
CA MET A 24 -4.45 -9.37 0.87
C MET A 24 -4.04 -8.21 -0.04
N LEU A 25 -2.79 -8.19 -0.52
CA LEU A 25 -2.23 -7.13 -1.37
C LEU A 25 -1.29 -7.72 -2.41
N GLN A 26 -1.42 -7.35 -3.67
CA GLN A 26 -0.50 -7.76 -4.74
C GLN A 26 0.85 -7.01 -4.67
N PRO A 27 1.99 -7.68 -4.95
CA PRO A 27 3.27 -7.01 -5.12
C PRO A 27 3.27 -6.25 -6.45
N GLY A 28 4.12 -5.23 -6.56
CA GLY A 28 4.24 -4.39 -7.76
C GLY A 28 3.82 -2.94 -7.52
N LEU A 29 3.41 -2.28 -8.60
CA LEU A 29 3.14 -0.85 -8.65
C LEU A 29 1.73 -0.53 -8.14
N TRP A 30 1.63 0.41 -7.22
CA TRP A 30 0.37 0.94 -6.69
C TRP A 30 0.29 2.44 -6.90
N GLU A 31 -0.90 2.95 -7.23
CA GLU A 31 -1.22 4.39 -7.28
C GLU A 31 -2.15 4.76 -6.12
N LEU A 32 -1.74 5.77 -5.33
CA LEU A 32 -2.45 6.30 -4.18
C LEU A 32 -3.01 7.67 -4.54
N THR A 33 -4.32 7.85 -4.37
CA THR A 33 -4.98 9.15 -4.45
C THR A 33 -5.54 9.54 -3.10
N THR A 34 -5.34 10.79 -2.72
CA THR A 34 -5.79 11.34 -1.44
C THR A 34 -6.94 12.32 -1.67
N SER A 35 -7.98 12.21 -0.88
CA SER A 35 -9.16 13.08 -0.93
C SER A 35 -9.68 13.40 0.46
N ASN A 36 -10.70 14.27 0.54
CA ASN A 36 -11.37 14.64 1.78
C ASN A 36 -10.41 15.10 2.90
N MET A 37 -9.30 15.74 2.51
CA MET A 37 -8.33 16.27 3.45
C MET A 37 -8.94 17.42 4.25
N LYS A 38 -8.83 17.34 5.57
CA LYS A 38 -9.22 18.42 6.48
C LYS A 38 -8.09 18.72 7.46
N VAL A 39 -7.90 20.00 7.76
CA VAL A 39 -7.00 20.49 8.80
C VAL A 39 -7.78 21.47 9.66
N ASP A 40 -7.85 21.19 10.97
CA ASP A 40 -8.61 22.00 11.93
C ASP A 40 -10.03 22.33 11.42
N ASP A 41 -10.70 21.29 10.93
CA ASP A 41 -12.06 21.30 10.32
C ASP A 41 -12.21 22.07 9.00
N GLN A 42 -11.12 22.61 8.45
CA GLN A 42 -11.10 23.25 7.14
C GLN A 42 -10.74 22.25 6.04
N SER A 43 -11.58 22.15 5.02
CA SER A 43 -11.30 21.32 3.84
C SER A 43 -10.17 21.91 3.02
N LEU A 44 -9.20 21.09 2.67
CA LEU A 44 -8.11 21.45 1.77
C LEU A 44 -8.46 21.12 0.31
N PRO A 45 -7.83 21.79 -0.66
CA PRO A 45 -7.95 21.43 -2.08
C PRO A 45 -7.54 19.98 -2.35
N ASP A 46 -8.06 19.44 -3.45
CA ASP A 46 -7.69 18.10 -3.91
C ASP A 46 -6.17 18.01 -4.12
N LEU A 47 -5.55 16.99 -3.52
CA LEU A 47 -4.11 16.79 -3.57
C LEU A 47 -3.62 16.60 -5.01
N SER A 48 -4.45 16.08 -5.92
CA SER A 48 -4.11 15.90 -7.33
C SER A 48 -3.76 17.22 -8.03
N LEU A 49 -4.40 18.34 -7.65
CA LEU A 49 -4.09 19.66 -8.20
C LEU A 49 -2.70 20.13 -7.77
N ILE A 50 -2.37 19.92 -6.50
CA ILE A 50 -1.06 20.29 -5.93
C ILE A 50 0.03 19.42 -6.56
N LEU A 51 -0.20 18.10 -6.66
CA LEU A 51 0.73 17.17 -7.28
C LEU A 51 0.96 17.48 -8.77
N GLY A 52 -0.08 17.86 -9.51
CA GLY A 52 0.03 18.28 -10.90
C GLY A 52 0.94 19.50 -11.06
N GLN A 53 0.80 20.52 -10.20
CA GLN A 53 1.68 21.69 -10.20
C GLN A 53 3.12 21.31 -9.83
N LEU A 54 3.30 20.50 -8.78
CA LEU A 54 4.62 20.05 -8.34
C LEU A 54 5.33 19.27 -9.47
N GLN A 55 4.63 18.39 -10.18
CA GLN A 55 5.19 17.62 -11.28
C GLN A 55 5.70 18.50 -12.43
N GLN A 56 5.05 19.63 -12.68
CA GLN A 56 5.49 20.62 -13.68
C GLN A 56 6.71 21.41 -13.22
N GLN A 57 6.91 21.57 -11.91
CA GLN A 57 8.04 22.31 -11.34
C GLN A 57 9.31 21.45 -11.18
N LEU A 58 9.19 20.12 -11.19
CA LEU A 58 10.35 19.23 -11.05
C LEU A 58 11.20 19.16 -12.33
N THR A 59 12.50 19.34 -12.16
CA THR A 59 13.50 19.04 -13.18
C THR A 59 13.58 17.52 -13.43
N PRO A 60 14.10 17.08 -14.59
CA PRO A 60 14.31 15.65 -14.86
C PRO A 60 15.17 14.95 -13.80
N GLU A 61 16.21 15.63 -13.30
CA GLU A 61 17.08 15.09 -12.26
C GLU A 61 16.35 14.90 -10.92
N GLN A 62 15.54 15.88 -10.51
CA GLN A 62 14.73 15.77 -9.30
C GLN A 62 13.72 14.63 -9.39
N ARG A 63 13.08 14.47 -10.56
CA ARG A 63 12.15 13.36 -10.80
C ARG A 63 12.85 12.00 -10.69
N ALA A 64 14.02 11.86 -11.31
CA ALA A 64 14.81 10.63 -11.21
C ALA A 64 15.25 10.33 -9.77
N GLN A 65 15.51 11.36 -8.96
CA GLN A 65 15.86 11.19 -7.55
C GLN A 65 14.68 10.68 -6.72
N LEU A 66 13.46 11.20 -6.95
CA LEU A 66 12.25 10.69 -6.31
C LEU A 66 11.97 9.23 -6.70
N GLU A 67 12.11 8.90 -7.99
CA GLU A 67 11.90 7.54 -8.49
C GLU A 67 12.88 6.54 -7.86
N LYS A 68 14.13 6.95 -7.61
CA LYS A 68 15.12 6.17 -6.87
C LYS A 68 14.73 5.95 -5.40
N GLN A 69 14.00 6.89 -4.80
CA GLN A 69 13.42 6.77 -3.46
C GLN A 69 12.10 5.97 -3.48
N GLY A 70 11.71 5.43 -4.63
CA GLY A 70 10.53 4.60 -4.79
C GLY A 70 9.21 5.36 -4.79
N VAL A 71 9.27 6.64 -5.14
CA VAL A 71 8.11 7.52 -5.24
C VAL A 71 8.11 8.18 -6.61
N THR A 72 7.00 8.10 -7.33
CA THR A 72 6.79 8.96 -8.50
C THR A 72 5.39 9.55 -8.46
N MET A 73 5.22 10.73 -9.06
CA MET A 73 3.91 11.31 -9.26
C MET A 73 3.44 10.85 -10.63
N GLY A 74 2.38 10.04 -10.68
CA GLY A 74 1.88 9.45 -11.91
C GLY A 74 0.37 9.37 -11.89
N GLY A 75 -0.25 9.56 -13.06
CA GLY A 75 -1.71 9.53 -13.19
C GLY A 75 -2.36 10.63 -12.35
N LYS A 76 -3.16 10.23 -11.34
CA LYS A 76 -3.90 11.15 -10.47
C LYS A 76 -3.28 11.30 -9.07
N GLY A 77 -2.15 10.64 -8.80
CA GLY A 77 -1.63 10.53 -7.44
C GLY A 77 -0.16 10.13 -7.33
N ILE A 78 0.17 9.57 -6.18
CA ILE A 78 1.52 9.11 -5.85
C ILE A 78 1.61 7.62 -6.13
N ARG A 79 2.65 7.18 -6.84
CA ARG A 79 2.92 5.78 -7.11
C ARG A 79 4.07 5.26 -6.27
N VAL A 80 3.89 4.05 -5.74
CA VAL A 80 4.88 3.33 -4.94
C VAL A 80 5.00 1.89 -5.44
N CYS A 81 6.21 1.35 -5.39
CA CYS A 81 6.46 -0.05 -5.69
C CYS A 81 6.57 -0.86 -4.40
N LEU A 82 5.78 -1.93 -4.28
CA LEU A 82 5.75 -2.82 -3.13
C LEU A 82 6.40 -4.17 -3.45
N THR A 83 7.31 -4.63 -2.59
CA THR A 83 7.93 -5.95 -2.71
C THR A 83 7.02 -7.09 -2.22
N PRO A 84 7.28 -8.34 -2.62
CA PRO A 84 6.60 -9.51 -2.07
C PRO A 84 6.68 -9.63 -0.54
N GLU A 85 7.78 -9.18 0.07
CA GLU A 85 7.99 -9.21 1.51
C GLU A 85 7.11 -8.16 2.20
N GLN A 86 7.01 -6.97 1.62
CA GLN A 86 6.19 -5.88 2.17
C GLN A 86 4.70 -6.23 2.19
N VAL A 87 4.19 -6.85 1.13
CA VAL A 87 2.77 -7.22 1.04
C VAL A 87 2.39 -8.44 1.90
N LYS A 88 3.38 -9.16 2.42
CA LYS A 88 3.19 -10.23 3.42
C LYS A 88 3.21 -9.72 4.87
N SER A 89 3.50 -8.44 5.07
CA SER A 89 3.57 -7.86 6.41
C SER A 89 2.22 -7.81 7.11
N ASP A 90 2.25 -7.73 8.44
CA ASP A 90 1.07 -7.52 9.29
C ASP A 90 0.70 -6.04 9.42
N THR A 91 1.18 -5.19 8.52
CA THR A 91 0.90 -3.75 8.49
C THR A 91 0.46 -3.33 7.08
N ILE A 92 0.04 -2.06 6.94
CA ILE A 92 -0.34 -1.51 5.63
C ILE A 92 0.95 -0.93 5.02
N PRO A 93 1.52 -1.54 3.96
CA PRO A 93 2.85 -1.23 3.45
C PRO A 93 2.89 0.06 2.60
N LEU A 94 2.03 1.03 2.90
CA LEU A 94 2.03 2.33 2.23
C LEU A 94 2.97 3.34 2.88
N GLN A 95 3.34 3.13 4.14
CA GLN A 95 4.30 3.98 4.83
C GLN A 95 5.72 3.77 4.29
N ASP A 96 6.48 4.87 4.21
CA ASP A 96 7.91 4.80 3.90
C ASP A 96 8.66 4.20 5.12
N PRO A 97 9.38 3.08 4.96
CA PRO A 97 10.14 2.47 6.05
C PRO A 97 11.18 3.42 6.68
N GLN A 98 11.67 4.41 5.94
CA GLN A 98 12.66 5.37 6.43
C GLN A 98 12.03 6.59 7.15
N SER A 99 10.70 6.70 7.19
CA SER A 99 10.00 7.85 7.77
C SER A 99 10.09 7.97 9.31
N GLY A 100 10.56 6.92 10.00
CA GLY A 100 10.52 6.84 11.46
C GLY A 100 9.11 6.67 12.03
N CYS A 101 8.11 6.45 11.17
CA CYS A 101 6.76 6.11 11.61
C CYS A 101 6.68 4.65 12.05
N ARG A 102 5.91 4.40 13.10
CA ARG A 102 5.49 3.07 13.55
C ARG A 102 4.01 2.93 13.28
N GLN A 103 3.61 1.73 12.87
CA GLN A 103 2.22 1.35 12.69
C GLN A 103 1.92 0.08 13.47
N GLU A 104 0.75 0.03 14.09
CA GLU A 104 0.24 -1.13 14.82
C GLU A 104 -1.19 -1.43 14.33
N VAL A 105 -1.43 -2.65 13.85
CA VAL A 105 -2.78 -3.12 13.52
C VAL A 105 -3.45 -3.57 14.81
N THR A 106 -4.53 -2.89 15.20
CA THR A 106 -5.24 -3.11 16.46
C THR A 106 -6.41 -4.08 16.34
N ASP A 107 -6.93 -4.25 15.12
CA ASP A 107 -8.08 -5.11 14.83
C ASP A 107 -8.00 -5.55 13.37
N ARG A 108 -8.18 -6.85 13.10
CA ARG A 108 -8.03 -7.44 11.77
C ARG A 108 -9.18 -8.38 11.46
N THR A 109 -9.92 -8.04 10.41
CA THR A 109 -10.95 -8.90 9.81
C THR A 109 -10.54 -9.28 8.38
N SER A 110 -11.39 -10.04 7.68
CA SER A 110 -11.13 -10.49 6.31
C SER A 110 -10.99 -9.36 5.30
N ASN A 111 -11.65 -8.22 5.50
CA ASN A 111 -11.64 -7.09 4.56
C ASN A 111 -11.44 -5.72 5.21
N GLN A 112 -11.18 -5.67 6.52
CA GLN A 112 -10.97 -4.41 7.22
C GLN A 112 -9.91 -4.52 8.31
N TRP A 113 -8.95 -3.60 8.31
CA TRP A 113 -7.93 -3.49 9.33
C TRP A 113 -8.03 -2.12 10.01
N LYS A 114 -8.09 -2.10 11.34
CA LYS A 114 -7.95 -0.87 12.12
C LYS A 114 -6.52 -0.78 12.61
N PHE A 115 -5.96 0.42 12.57
CA PHE A 115 -4.57 0.62 12.95
C PHE A 115 -4.39 1.94 13.68
N ARG A 116 -3.30 2.01 14.45
CA ARG A 116 -2.74 3.24 15.01
C ARG A 116 -1.38 3.47 14.39
N PHE A 117 -1.00 4.74 14.28
CA PHE A 117 0.33 5.11 13.83
C PHE A 117 0.91 6.21 14.71
N SER A 118 2.23 6.22 14.82
CA SER A 118 3.01 7.25 15.51
C SER A 118 4.26 7.55 14.71
N CYS A 119 4.43 8.81 14.34
CA CYS A 119 5.55 9.38 13.62
C CYS A 119 6.18 10.49 14.48
N PRO A 120 7.42 10.94 14.19
CA PRO A 120 8.09 11.98 14.98
C PRO A 120 7.27 13.28 15.16
N LYS A 121 6.45 13.64 14.18
CA LYS A 121 5.60 14.85 14.18
C LYS A 121 4.13 14.58 13.91
N ALA A 122 3.67 13.32 13.97
CA ALA A 122 2.27 12.99 13.71
C ALA A 122 1.85 11.71 14.43
N GLN A 123 0.59 11.59 14.80
CA GLN A 123 0.03 10.37 15.37
C GLN A 123 -1.47 10.29 15.10
N GLY A 124 -2.02 9.09 15.11
CA GLY A 124 -3.45 8.92 14.91
C GLY A 124 -3.89 7.48 14.77
N SER A 125 -5.07 7.32 14.19
CA SER A 125 -5.65 6.02 13.87
C SER A 125 -6.30 6.05 12.51
N GLY A 126 -6.43 4.88 11.92
CA GLY A 126 -7.15 4.74 10.66
C GLY A 126 -7.82 3.38 10.53
N VAL A 127 -8.62 3.29 9.47
CA VAL A 127 -9.28 2.07 9.04
C VAL A 127 -8.97 1.86 7.57
N ALA A 128 -8.35 0.74 7.24
CA ALA A 128 -8.23 0.27 5.87
C ALA A 128 -9.38 -0.69 5.55
N LYS A 129 -10.02 -0.51 4.41
CA LYS A 129 -11.04 -1.40 3.85
C LYS A 129 -10.53 -1.95 2.52
N PHE A 130 -10.37 -3.26 2.44
CA PHE A 130 -9.87 -3.96 1.27
C PHE A 130 -11.05 -4.34 0.38
N LEU A 131 -11.11 -3.77 -0.82
CA LEU A 131 -12.13 -4.09 -1.82
C LEU A 131 -11.72 -5.33 -2.61
N SER A 132 -10.41 -5.50 -2.82
CA SER A 132 -9.77 -6.68 -3.39
C SER A 132 -8.28 -6.71 -3.00
N ASP A 133 -7.55 -7.69 -3.50
CA ASP A 133 -6.08 -7.74 -3.43
C ASP A 133 -5.39 -6.67 -4.29
N ARG A 134 -6.15 -5.94 -5.10
CA ARG A 134 -5.70 -4.89 -6.05
C ARG A 134 -6.28 -3.51 -5.75
N GLU A 135 -7.14 -3.39 -4.74
CA GLU A 135 -7.75 -2.11 -4.39
C GLU A 135 -8.16 -2.06 -2.93
N PHE A 136 -7.81 -0.98 -2.25
CA PHE A 136 -8.30 -0.68 -0.91
C PHE A 136 -8.43 0.82 -0.67
N THR A 137 -9.20 1.17 0.35
CA THR A 137 -9.33 2.54 0.84
C THR A 137 -8.88 2.65 2.27
N THR A 138 -8.44 3.83 2.68
CA THR A 138 -8.18 4.16 4.08
C THR A 138 -8.92 5.43 4.45
N ASN A 139 -9.35 5.51 5.70
CA ASN A 139 -9.73 6.74 6.36
C ASN A 139 -8.81 6.92 7.56
N VAL A 140 -8.19 8.09 7.68
CA VAL A 140 -7.22 8.41 8.74
C VAL A 140 -7.63 9.68 9.45
N ILE A 141 -7.53 9.66 10.78
CA ILE A 141 -7.71 10.83 11.64
C ILE A 141 -6.55 10.88 12.63
N GLY A 142 -6.01 12.06 12.87
CA GLY A 142 -4.91 12.22 13.80
C GLY A 142 -4.55 13.66 14.09
N THR A 143 -3.39 13.82 14.68
CA THR A 143 -2.77 15.13 14.91
C THR A 143 -1.39 15.16 14.29
N PHE A 144 -0.97 16.31 13.79
CA PHE A 144 0.35 16.53 13.24
C PHE A 144 0.90 17.89 13.67
N ASN A 145 2.23 18.04 13.64
CA ASN A 145 2.92 19.29 13.95
C ASN A 145 3.82 19.68 12.77
N ALA A 146 3.23 20.35 11.79
CA ALA A 146 3.97 20.83 10.61
C ALA A 146 4.57 22.24 10.84
N THR A 147 3.90 23.09 11.60
CA THR A 147 4.18 24.53 11.73
C THR A 147 4.68 24.95 13.12
N GLY A 148 5.00 24.00 13.99
CA GLY A 148 5.37 24.25 15.40
C GLY A 148 4.20 24.09 16.37
N PHE A 149 2.96 24.09 15.87
CA PHE A 149 1.74 23.85 16.66
C PHE A 149 1.08 22.53 16.25
N GLN A 150 0.40 21.91 17.21
CA GLN A 150 -0.36 20.68 16.96
C GLN A 150 -1.68 21.03 16.26
N GLN A 151 -1.93 20.39 15.12
CA GLN A 151 -3.13 20.54 14.32
C GLN A 151 -3.84 19.20 14.21
N LYS A 152 -5.17 19.22 14.09
CA LYS A 152 -5.97 18.01 13.80
C LYS A 152 -6.08 17.84 12.30
N GLY A 153 -5.92 16.60 11.85
CA GLY A 153 -5.99 16.23 10.45
C GLY A 153 -6.89 15.03 10.20
N SER A 154 -7.53 15.01 9.05
CA SER A 154 -8.13 13.79 8.50
C SER A 154 -7.97 13.74 6.99
N MET A 155 -7.97 12.53 6.44
CA MET A 155 -7.93 12.30 5.00
C MET A 155 -8.45 10.90 4.65
N ASP A 156 -8.91 10.77 3.41
CA ASP A 156 -9.17 9.50 2.77
C ASP A 156 -8.07 9.19 1.76
N THR A 157 -7.73 7.91 1.61
CA THR A 157 -6.83 7.46 0.54
C THR A 157 -7.47 6.30 -0.20
N ARG A 158 -7.33 6.28 -1.54
CA ARG A 158 -7.64 5.12 -2.38
C ARG A 158 -6.34 4.63 -3.00
N ALA A 159 -6.06 3.34 -2.86
CA ALA A 159 -4.89 2.70 -3.44
C ALA A 159 -5.33 1.65 -4.47
N VAL A 160 -4.79 1.74 -5.68
CA VAL A 160 -5.10 0.85 -6.81
C VAL A 160 -3.82 0.24 -7.36
N TRP A 161 -3.81 -1.08 -7.53
CA TRP A 161 -2.71 -1.82 -8.14
C TRP A 161 -2.70 -1.62 -9.67
N LEU A 162 -1.55 -1.24 -10.21
CA LEU A 162 -1.36 -0.95 -11.63
C LEU A 162 -0.69 -2.08 -12.40
N GLY A 163 0.04 -2.96 -11.74
CA GLY A 163 0.79 -4.03 -12.40
C GLY A 163 1.94 -4.57 -11.57
N GLN A 164 2.52 -5.69 -12.01
CA GLN A 164 3.72 -6.27 -11.38
C GLN A 164 4.97 -5.44 -11.67
N ASP A 165 5.02 -4.80 -12.84
CA ASP A 165 6.15 -3.98 -13.26
C ASP A 165 6.11 -2.60 -12.60
N CYS A 166 7.16 -2.27 -11.87
CA CYS A 166 7.33 -0.98 -11.22
C CYS A 166 8.01 0.07 -12.10
N GLY A 167 8.49 -0.32 -13.30
CA GLY A 167 9.20 0.57 -14.21
C GLY A 167 10.43 1.20 -13.54
N THR A 168 10.50 2.52 -13.54
CA THR A 168 11.61 3.28 -12.92
C THR A 168 11.46 3.46 -11.42
N VAL A 169 10.31 3.12 -10.84
CA VAL A 169 10.03 3.28 -9.41
C VAL A 169 10.67 2.14 -8.65
N LYS A 170 11.73 2.43 -7.90
CA LYS A 170 12.38 1.39 -7.09
C LYS A 170 11.48 0.94 -5.95
N PRO A 171 11.47 -0.35 -5.57
CA PRO A 171 10.83 -0.75 -4.33
C PRO A 171 11.44 0.00 -3.15
N ARG A 172 10.59 0.49 -2.25
CA ARG A 172 11.06 1.13 -1.00
C ARG A 172 11.63 0.01 -0.12
N ALA A 173 12.87 0.16 0.35
CA ALA A 173 13.52 -0.79 1.24
C ALA A 173 13.08 -0.56 2.69
#